data_AF-A0A9E3MJ57-F1
#
_entry.id   AF-A0A9E3MJ57-F1
#
_cell.length_a   1.000
_cell.length_b   1.000
_cell.length_c   1.000
_cell.angle_alpha   90.00
_cell.angle_beta   90.00
_cell.angle_gamma   90.00
#
_symmetry.space_group_name_H-M   'P 1'
#
loop_
_entity.id
_entity.type
_entity.pdbx_description
1 polymer ?
#
loop_
_entity_poly.entity_id
_entity_poly.type
_entity_poly.pdbx_seq_one_letter_code
_entity_poly.pdbx_strand_id
1 'polypeptide(L)'
;MKTSTFESEDSPLPHVHSEHIRQQISDLIDHLKADIGRVPEPRFQALLATSAEVLRGLQQTFAHYEEHSEPAWQLPELPEIDADADADV
;
A
#
# COMPACT_ATOMS: atom_id res chain seq x y z
N MET A 1 7.49 -0.30 27.04
CA MET A 1 7.33 -1.38 26.05
C MET A 1 6.20 -0.98 25.12
N LYS A 2 6.49 -0.65 23.86
CA LYS A 2 5.44 -0.36 22.87
C LYS A 2 5.04 -1.71 22.28
N THR A 3 3.90 -2.23 22.72
CA THR A 3 3.25 -3.39 22.09
C THR A 3 2.70 -2.90 20.75
N SER A 4 3.48 -3.11 19.67
CA SER A 4 2.99 -2.91 18.31
C SER A 4 2.04 -4.07 18.02
N THR A 5 0.74 -3.80 18.15
CA THR A 5 -0.31 -4.70 17.69
C THR A 5 -0.18 -4.79 16.18
N PHE A 6 0.47 -5.84 15.67
CA PHE A 6 0.27 -6.25 14.28
C PHE A 6 -1.15 -6.82 14.22
N GLU A 7 -2.06 -6.10 13.56
CA GLU A 7 -3.39 -6.61 13.29
C GLU A 7 -3.29 -7.80 12.31
N SER A 8 -4.13 -8.82 12.48
CA SER A 8 -4.06 -10.08 11.72
C SER A 8 -4.25 -9.84 10.20
N GLU A 9 -3.63 -10.66 9.36
CA GLU A 9 -3.85 -10.67 7.89
C GLU A 9 -5.32 -10.93 7.50
N ASP A 10 -6.13 -11.44 8.42
CA ASP A 10 -7.57 -11.65 8.26
C ASP A 10 -8.42 -10.41 8.59
N SER A 11 -7.79 -9.28 8.93
CA SER A 11 -8.51 -8.03 9.24
C SER A 11 -9.32 -7.58 8.02
N PRO A 12 -10.62 -7.22 8.16
CA PRO A 12 -11.40 -6.71 7.04
C PRO A 12 -11.03 -5.26 6.68
N LEU A 13 -10.10 -4.63 7.41
CA LEU A 13 -9.78 -3.22 7.30
C LEU A 13 -8.75 -2.97 6.17
N PRO A 14 -9.09 -2.13 5.16
CA PRO A 14 -8.19 -1.89 4.03
C PRO A 14 -6.81 -1.35 4.38
N HIS A 15 -6.70 -0.52 5.42
CA HIS A 15 -5.41 0.05 5.86
C HIS A 15 -4.47 -1.01 6.42
N VAL A 16 -4.98 -2.05 7.10
CA VAL A 16 -4.16 -3.17 7.60
C VAL A 16 -3.52 -3.92 6.44
N HIS A 17 -4.29 -4.20 5.39
CA HIS A 17 -3.77 -4.83 4.18
C HIS A 17 -2.78 -3.94 3.44
N SER A 18 -3.07 -2.64 3.30
CA SER A 18 -2.16 -1.67 2.69
C SER A 18 -0.81 -1.65 3.42
N GLU A 19 -0.83 -1.57 4.74
CA GLU A 19 0.38 -1.52 5.57
C GLU A 19 1.20 -2.81 5.44
N HIS A 20 0.54 -3.97 5.49
CA HIS A 20 1.20 -5.26 5.30
C HIS A 20 1.85 -5.38 3.92
N ILE A 21 1.15 -5.00 2.85
CA ILE A 21 1.71 -5.02 1.49
C ILE A 21 2.90 -4.06 1.40
N ARG A 22 2.78 -2.84 1.96
CA ARG A 22 3.86 -1.86 2.00
C ARG A 22 5.10 -2.39 2.73
N GLN A 23 4.91 -3.13 3.81
CA GLN A 23 5.99 -3.78 4.55
C GLN A 23 6.66 -4.89 3.73
N GLN A 24 5.88 -5.77 3.08
CA GLN A 24 6.42 -6.83 2.23
C GLN A 24 7.24 -6.27 1.05
N ILE A 25 6.78 -5.17 0.45
CA ILE A 25 7.52 -4.48 -0.60
C ILE A 25 8.83 -3.90 -0.04
N SER A 26 8.80 -3.31 1.16
CA SER A 26 10.00 -2.80 1.83
C SER A 26 11.04 -3.89 2.06
N ASP A 27 10.62 -5.04 2.59
CA ASP A 27 11.50 -6.18 2.88
C ASP A 27 12.13 -6.72 1.59
N LEU A 28 11.37 -6.76 0.49
CA LEU A 28 11.89 -7.17 -0.81
C LEU A 28 12.90 -6.17 -1.36
N ILE A 29 12.64 -4.85 -1.26
CA ILE A 29 13.60 -3.81 -1.66
C ILE A 29 14.93 -3.99 -0.92
N ASP A 30 14.88 -4.24 0.38
CA ASP A 30 16.07 -4.44 1.20
C ASP A 30 16.83 -5.71 0.80
N HIS A 31 16.11 -6.80 0.47
CA HIS A 31 16.72 -8.01 -0.06
C HIS A 31 17.44 -7.77 -1.39
N LEU A 32 16.79 -7.10 -2.34
CA LEU A 32 17.39 -6.76 -3.64
C LEU A 32 18.66 -5.91 -3.46
N LYS A 33 18.63 -4.91 -2.57
CA LYS A 33 19.81 -4.06 -2.28
C LYS A 33 20.95 -4.86 -1.64
N ALA A 34 20.65 -5.78 -0.74
CA ALA A 34 21.66 -6.63 -0.13
C ALA A 34 22.36 -7.53 -1.17
N ASP A 35 21.61 -8.08 -2.12
CA ASP A 35 22.14 -9.00 -3.12
C ASP A 35 22.98 -8.31 -4.21
N ILE A 36 22.77 -7.01 -4.46
CA ILE A 36 23.68 -6.18 -5.28
C ILE A 36 25.11 -6.27 -4.76
N GLY A 37 25.31 -6.23 -3.43
CA GLY A 37 26.64 -6.31 -2.81
C GLY A 37 27.22 -7.72 -2.72
N ARG A 38 26.39 -8.76 -2.82
CA ARG A 38 26.79 -10.17 -2.66
C ARG A 38 27.12 -10.85 -3.98
N VAL A 39 26.43 -10.48 -5.06
CA VAL A 39 26.55 -11.14 -6.37
C VAL A 39 27.21 -10.18 -7.37
N PRO A 40 28.51 -10.36 -7.67
CA PRO A 40 29.25 -9.45 -8.55
C PRO A 40 29.05 -9.80 -10.04
N GLU A 41 27.80 -9.92 -10.47
CA GLU A 41 27.44 -10.05 -11.89
C GLU A 41 26.75 -8.76 -12.36
N PRO A 42 27.36 -7.98 -13.28
CA PRO A 42 26.88 -6.65 -13.62
C PRO A 42 25.43 -6.57 -14.12
N ARG A 43 24.96 -7.55 -14.90
CA ARG A 43 23.59 -7.53 -15.44
C ARG A 43 22.55 -7.81 -14.36
N PHE A 44 22.86 -8.73 -13.45
CA PHE A 44 22.05 -9.04 -12.29
C PHE A 44 21.98 -7.84 -11.35
N GLN A 45 23.10 -7.18 -11.06
CA GLN A 45 23.09 -5.95 -10.26
C GLN A 45 22.21 -4.86 -10.88
N ALA A 46 22.27 -4.68 -12.20
CA ALA A 46 21.40 -3.74 -12.91
C ALA A 46 19.92 -4.13 -12.82
N LEU A 47 19.59 -5.42 -12.94
CA LEU A 47 18.25 -5.95 -12.73
C LEU A 47 17.75 -5.67 -11.31
N LEU A 48 18.54 -5.99 -10.28
CA LEU A 48 18.17 -5.77 -8.87
C LEU A 48 17.94 -4.28 -8.58
N ALA A 49 18.83 -3.41 -9.06
CA ALA A 49 18.70 -1.96 -8.89
C ALA A 49 17.42 -1.42 -9.55
N THR A 50 17.12 -1.88 -10.77
CA THR A 50 15.92 -1.46 -11.51
C THR A 50 14.65 -1.96 -10.81
N SER A 51 14.62 -3.22 -10.39
CA SER A 51 13.51 -3.80 -9.65
C SER A 51 13.27 -3.08 -8.31
N ALA A 52 14.33 -2.74 -7.58
CA ALA A 52 14.23 -2.01 -6.32
C ALA A 52 13.62 -0.61 -6.50
N GLU A 53 13.86 0.04 -7.63
CA GLU A 53 13.30 1.35 -7.94
C GLU A 53 11.82 1.27 -8.33
N VAL A 54 11.45 0.30 -9.18
CA VAL A 54 10.03 0.05 -9.52
C VAL A 54 9.22 -0.27 -8.27
N LEU A 55 9.75 -1.12 -7.39
CA LEU A 55 9.13 -1.46 -6.12
C LEU A 55 9.02 -0.27 -5.18
N ARG A 56 10.00 0.65 -5.18
CA ARG A 56 9.90 1.91 -4.41
C ARG A 56 8.74 2.77 -4.88
N GLY A 57 8.54 2.90 -6.19
CA GLY A 57 7.38 3.58 -6.75
C GLY A 57 6.06 2.95 -6.29
N LEU A 58 5.98 1.62 -6.35
CA LEU A 58 4.80 0.89 -5.87
C LEU A 58 4.57 1.07 -4.37
N GLN A 59 5.62 0.99 -3.54
CA GLN A 59 5.57 1.25 -2.10
C GLN A 59 4.99 2.63 -1.79
N GLN A 60 5.41 3.65 -2.56
CA GLN A 60 4.95 5.01 -2.41
C GLN A 60 3.47 5.17 -2.77
N THR A 61 2.97 4.45 -3.77
CA THR A 61 1.52 4.42 -4.07
C THR A 61 0.69 3.94 -2.88
N PHE A 62 1.15 2.92 -2.15
CA PHE A 62 0.49 2.48 -0.90
C PHE A 62 0.64 3.49 0.25
N ALA A 63 1.74 4.22 0.33
CA ALA A 63 1.84 5.32 1.30
C ALA A 63 0.83 6.45 0.99
N HIS A 64 0.67 6.80 -0.29
CA HIS A 64 -0.34 7.78 -0.71
C HIS A 64 -1.78 7.28 -0.47
N TYR A 65 -2.04 5.96 -0.58
CA TYR A 65 -3.30 5.32 -0.19
C TYR A 65 -3.66 5.68 1.27
N GLU A 66 -2.70 5.48 2.18
CA GLU A 66 -2.89 5.65 3.62
C GLU A 66 -3.09 7.13 4.01
N GLU A 67 -2.35 8.03 3.36
CA GLU A 67 -2.38 9.47 3.63
C GLU A 67 -3.67 10.17 3.13
N HIS A 68 -4.57 9.45 2.42
CA HIS A 68 -5.74 10.03 1.75
C HIS A 68 -5.38 11.25 0.88
N SER A 69 -4.16 11.28 0.37
CA SER A 69 -3.57 12.46 -0.27
C SER A 69 -4.06 12.66 -1.72
N GLU A 70 -4.91 11.78 -2.22
CA GLU A 70 -5.52 11.88 -3.54
C GLU A 70 -7.02 12.27 -3.49
N PRO A 71 -7.44 13.29 -4.26
CA PRO A 71 -8.84 13.76 -4.30
C PRO A 71 -9.88 12.69 -4.68
N ALA A 72 -9.48 11.60 -5.35
CA ALA A 72 -10.38 10.53 -5.78
C ALA A 72 -10.96 9.67 -4.62
N TRP A 73 -10.53 9.92 -3.38
CA TRP A 73 -10.78 9.07 -2.21
C TRP A 73 -11.73 9.72 -1.22
N GLN A 74 -12.01 11.00 -1.43
CA GLN A 74 -13.20 11.65 -0.90
C GLN A 74 -14.35 11.24 -1.82
N LEU A 75 -14.91 10.04 -1.59
CA LEU A 75 -16.17 9.66 -2.24
C LEU A 75 -17.15 10.83 -2.09
N PRO A 76 -17.83 11.27 -3.17
CA PRO A 76 -18.93 12.21 -3.00
C PRO A 76 -19.95 11.53 -2.09
N GLU A 77 -20.38 12.23 -1.03
CA GLU A 77 -21.53 11.81 -0.22
C GLU A 77 -22.66 11.51 -1.19
N LEU A 78 -23.04 10.22 -1.29
CA LEU A 78 -24.24 9.86 -2.03
C LEU A 78 -25.39 10.61 -1.37
N PRO A 79 -26.24 11.31 -2.14
CA PRO A 79 -27.36 12.02 -1.55
C PRO A 79 -28.19 11.02 -0.75
N GLU A 80 -28.49 11.37 0.51
CA GLU A 80 -29.46 10.64 1.31
C GLU A 80 -30.74 10.55 0.47
N ILE A 81 -31.07 9.35 0.00
CA ILE A 81 -32.36 9.12 -0.60
C ILE A 81 -33.34 9.17 0.56
N ASP A 82 -34.05 10.29 0.69
CA ASP A 82 -35.20 10.41 1.58
C ASP A 82 -36.19 9.31 1.22
N ALA A 83 -36.16 8.22 1.98
CA ALA A 83 -37.02 7.05 1.81
C ALA A 83 -38.49 7.33 2.12
N ASP A 84 -38.84 8.57 2.45
CA ASP A 84 -40.18 9.01 2.86
C ASP A 84 -40.95 9.79 1.77
N ALA A 85 -40.40 9.95 0.57
CA ALA A 85 -41.02 10.82 -0.45
C ALA A 85 -42.17 10.19 -1.27
N ASP A 86 -42.49 8.90 -1.14
CA ASP A 86 -43.58 8.25 -1.90
C ASP A 86 -44.56 7.46 -1.03
N ALA A 87 -45.06 8.11 0.01
CA ALA A 87 -46.22 7.65 0.77
C ALA A 87 -47.28 8.74 0.95
N ASP A 88 -47.56 9.56 -0.09
CA ASP A 88 -48.83 10.26 -0.25
C ASP A 88 -48.86 11.00 -1.60
N VAL A 89 -49.57 10.45 -2.61
CA VAL A 89 -50.57 11.11 -3.50
C VAL A 89 -51.28 10.03 -4.32
#